data_AF-A0A8I0H0C9-F1
#
_entry.id   AF-A0A8I0H0C9-F1
#
_cell.length_a   1.000
_cell.length_b   1.000
_cell.length_c   1.000
_cell.angle_alpha   90.00
_cell.angle_beta   90.00
_cell.angle_gamma   90.00
#
_symmetry.space_group_name_H-M   'P 1'
#
loop_
_entity.id
_entity.type
_entity.pdbx_description
1 polymer ?
#
loop_
_entity_poly.entity_id
_entity_poly.type
_entity_poly.pdbx_seq_one_letter_code
_entity_poly.pdbx_strand_id
1 'polypeptide(L)'
;LTQDDPEYWGLASIVTDEMAEVALKMKVRKPMTLPELVKATGKPADELEPLLQQMAVVGLLEYNWENPRREKQYILPMFVPGSAE
;
A
#
# COMPACT_ATOMS: atom_id res chain seq x y z
N LEU A 1 3.37 -19.78 -19.42
CA LEU A 1 2.56 -18.97 -18.49
C LEU A 1 1.57 -19.92 -17.83
N THR A 2 2.07 -20.75 -16.92
CA THR A 2 1.28 -21.70 -16.14
C THR A 2 1.22 -21.21 -14.70
N GLN A 3 0.04 -21.37 -14.13
CA GLN A 3 -0.46 -20.83 -12.86
C GLN A 3 0.15 -21.53 -11.63
N ASP A 4 1.48 -21.63 -11.55
CA ASP A 4 2.17 -22.45 -10.53
C ASP A 4 3.42 -21.79 -9.91
N ASP A 5 3.56 -20.46 -10.03
CA ASP A 5 4.61 -19.74 -9.30
C ASP A 5 4.17 -19.50 -7.84
N PRO A 6 4.83 -20.09 -6.82
CA PRO A 6 4.46 -19.96 -5.40
C PRO A 6 4.58 -18.54 -4.87
N GLU A 7 5.36 -17.69 -5.53
CA GLU A 7 5.53 -16.28 -5.19
C GLU A 7 4.26 -15.46 -5.43
N TYR A 8 3.41 -15.88 -6.38
CA TYR A 8 2.11 -15.25 -6.64
C TYR A 8 1.07 -15.57 -5.57
N TRP A 9 1.06 -16.79 -5.05
CA TRP A 9 0.13 -17.20 -3.98
C TRP A 9 0.53 -16.62 -2.62
N GLY A 10 1.82 -16.36 -2.39
CA GLY A 10 2.33 -15.77 -1.15
C GLY A 10 1.85 -14.34 -0.91
N LEU A 11 1.92 -13.47 -1.93
CA LEU A 11 1.50 -12.06 -1.80
C LEU A 11 -0.03 -11.90 -1.92
N ALA A 12 -0.69 -12.64 -2.81
CA ALA A 12 -2.15 -12.55 -2.97
C ALA A 12 -2.95 -13.13 -1.79
N SER A 13 -2.36 -14.03 -0.98
CA SER A 13 -3.01 -14.55 0.22
C SER A 13 -2.88 -13.65 1.45
N ILE A 14 -1.98 -12.64 1.42
CA ILE A 14 -1.71 -11.74 2.55
C ILE A 14 -2.47 -10.41 2.41
N VAL A 15 -2.80 -10.01 1.18
CA VAL A 15 -3.59 -8.80 0.93
C VAL A 15 -5.06 -9.09 1.24
N THR A 16 -5.57 -8.52 2.33
CA THR A 16 -7.00 -8.59 2.66
C THR A 16 -7.80 -7.71 1.69
N ASP A 17 -9.10 -7.99 1.54
CA ASP A 17 -10.01 -7.12 0.76
C ASP A 17 -9.89 -5.65 1.20
N GLU A 18 -9.73 -5.42 2.51
CA GLU A 18 -9.57 -4.08 3.06
C GLU A 18 -8.28 -3.38 2.60
N MET A 19 -7.14 -4.11 2.55
CA MET A 19 -5.90 -3.56 2.01
C MET A 19 -6.02 -3.26 0.51
N ALA A 20 -6.70 -4.12 -0.25
CA ALA A 20 -6.97 -3.91 -1.66
C ALA A 20 -7.84 -2.68 -1.89
N GLU A 21 -8.90 -2.49 -1.10
CA GLU A 21 -9.75 -1.31 -1.16
C GLU A 21 -8.97 -0.01 -0.91
N VAL A 22 -8.09 0.00 0.10
CA VAL A 22 -7.22 1.16 0.36
C VAL A 22 -6.27 1.41 -0.82
N ALA A 23 -5.59 0.37 -1.31
CA ALA A 23 -4.67 0.48 -2.43
C ALA A 23 -5.35 1.01 -3.71
N LEU A 24 -6.59 0.60 -3.98
CA LEU A 24 -7.40 1.08 -5.11
C LEU A 24 -7.75 2.58 -5.01
N LYS A 25 -7.78 3.15 -3.79
CA LYS A 25 -7.99 4.60 -3.57
C LYS A 25 -6.68 5.40 -3.62
N MET A 26 -5.54 4.73 -3.58
CA MET A 26 -4.22 5.37 -3.65
C MET A 26 -3.82 5.69 -5.10
N LYS A 27 -2.92 6.67 -5.23
CA LYS A 27 -2.32 7.02 -6.52
C LYS A 27 -0.98 6.31 -6.65
N VAL A 28 -0.84 5.43 -7.65
CA VAL A 28 0.40 4.70 -7.93
C VAL A 28 1.57 5.67 -8.11
N ARG A 29 2.68 5.40 -7.42
CA ARG A 29 3.93 6.20 -7.40
C ARG A 29 3.78 7.66 -6.96
N LYS A 30 2.63 8.06 -6.42
CA LYS A 30 2.45 9.40 -5.86
C LYS A 30 2.40 9.29 -4.33
N PRO A 31 3.36 9.91 -3.61
CA PRO A 31 3.30 9.95 -2.16
C PRO A 31 2.00 10.60 -1.70
N MET A 32 1.34 9.99 -0.73
CA MET A 32 0.14 10.51 -0.09
C MET A 32 0.29 10.50 1.42
N THR A 33 -0.09 11.60 2.06
CA THR A 33 -0.06 11.73 3.51
C THR A 33 -1.27 11.03 4.15
N LEU A 34 -1.18 10.68 5.44
CA LEU A 34 -2.32 10.10 6.18
C LEU A 34 -3.63 10.91 6.02
N PRO A 35 -3.66 12.26 6.16
CA PRO A 35 -4.89 13.02 5.97
C PRO A 35 -5.44 12.96 4.53
N GLU A 36 -4.57 12.87 3.52
CA GLU A 36 -5.02 12.67 2.14
C GLU A 36 -5.63 11.28 1.94
N LEU A 37 -5.07 10.25 2.59
CA LEU A 37 -5.58 8.88 2.53
C LEU A 37 -6.90 8.74 3.29
N VAL A 38 -7.05 9.38 4.45
CA VAL A 38 -8.33 9.49 5.17
C VAL A 38 -9.39 10.12 4.26
N LYS A 39 -9.05 11.20 3.54
CA LYS A 39 -9.96 11.85 2.60
C LYS A 39 -10.29 10.96 1.39
N ALA A 40 -9.34 10.19 0.90
CA ALA A 40 -9.52 9.32 -0.27
C ALA A 40 -10.31 8.04 0.04
N THR A 41 -10.10 7.47 1.23
CA THR A 41 -10.71 6.21 1.67
C THR A 41 -11.99 6.40 2.47
N GLY A 42 -12.16 7.57 3.12
CA GLY A 42 -13.26 7.82 4.06
C GLY A 42 -13.09 7.12 5.42
N LYS A 43 -12.00 6.38 5.63
CA LYS A 43 -11.70 5.69 6.90
C LYS A 43 -11.08 6.67 7.90
N PRO A 44 -11.37 6.56 9.20
CA PRO A 44 -10.73 7.38 10.22
C PRO A 44 -9.24 7.08 10.33
N ALA A 45 -8.44 8.09 10.72
CA ALA A 45 -6.99 7.97 10.82
C ALA A 45 -6.53 6.85 11.76
N ASP A 46 -7.27 6.63 12.85
CA ASP A 46 -6.96 5.63 13.89
C ASP A 46 -7.06 4.19 13.37
N GLU A 47 -7.97 3.93 12.42
CA GLU A 47 -8.11 2.63 11.75
C GLU A 47 -7.19 2.52 10.52
N LEU A 48 -6.99 3.63 9.81
CA LEU A 48 -6.25 3.62 8.56
C LEU A 48 -4.73 3.54 8.77
N GLU A 49 -4.19 4.21 9.79
CA GLU A 49 -2.75 4.18 10.08
C GLU A 49 -2.21 2.77 10.39
N PRO A 50 -2.80 1.97 11.29
CA PRO A 50 -2.34 0.60 11.52
C PRO A 50 -2.47 -0.28 10.27
N LEU A 51 -3.52 -0.09 9.47
CA LEU A 51 -3.69 -0.80 8.21
C LEU A 51 -2.57 -0.46 7.20
N LEU A 52 -2.26 0.82 7.02
CA LEU A 52 -1.16 1.27 6.17
C LEU A 52 0.20 0.78 6.68
N GLN A 53 0.38 0.67 8.01
CA GLN A 53 1.56 0.04 8.60
C GLN A 53 1.64 -1.44 8.25
N GLN A 54 0.55 -2.20 8.39
CA GLN A 54 0.53 -3.60 7.98
C GLN A 54 0.83 -3.76 6.49
N MET A 55 0.22 -2.93 5.63
CA MET A 55 0.52 -2.90 4.20
C MET A 55 2.00 -2.61 3.92
N ALA A 56 2.66 -1.77 4.71
CA ALA A 56 4.09 -1.53 4.58
C ALA A 56 4.94 -2.71 5.06
N VAL A 57 4.55 -3.36 6.17
CA VAL A 57 5.24 -4.55 6.72
C VAL A 57 5.21 -5.72 5.73
N VAL A 58 4.09 -5.91 5.02
CA VAL A 58 3.97 -6.96 3.99
C VAL A 58 4.62 -6.57 2.65
N GLY A 59 5.16 -5.36 2.56
CA GLY A 59 5.84 -4.85 1.35
C GLY A 59 4.91 -4.31 0.26
N LEU A 60 3.62 -4.12 0.54
CA LEU A 60 2.66 -3.53 -0.41
C LEU A 60 2.82 -2.02 -0.54
N LEU A 61 3.24 -1.34 0.53
CA LEU A 61 3.50 0.10 0.56
C LEU A 61 4.92 0.41 1.02
N GLU A 62 5.44 1.52 0.54
CA GLU A 62 6.63 2.16 1.10
C GLU A 62 6.21 3.41 1.86
N TYR A 63 6.99 3.83 2.86
CA TYR A 63 6.80 5.12 3.51
C TYR A 63 8.12 5.83 3.76
N ASN A 64 8.10 7.16 3.75
CA ASN A 64 9.25 7.99 4.09
C ASN A 64 8.80 9.35 4.66
N TRP A 65 9.77 10.21 4.97
CA TRP A 65 9.58 11.60 5.40
C TRP A 65 10.26 12.59 4.46
N GLU A 66 10.50 12.17 3.21
CA GLU A 66 11.25 12.91 2.20
C GLU A 66 10.34 13.90 1.46
N ASN A 67 9.86 14.90 2.19
CA ASN A 67 9.14 16.04 1.64
C ASN A 67 9.52 17.33 2.40
N PRO A 68 9.23 18.52 1.83
CA PRO A 68 9.58 19.80 2.46
C PRO A 68 9.03 19.99 3.88
N ARG A 69 7.95 19.28 4.22
CA ARG A 69 7.26 19.36 5.51
C ARG A 69 7.74 18.31 6.52
N ARG A 70 8.63 17.38 6.10
CA ARG A 70 9.08 16.21 6.88
C ARG A 70 7.93 15.45 7.52
N GLU A 71 6.82 15.35 6.81
CA GLU A 71 5.66 14.58 7.26
C GLU A 71 5.69 13.17 6.68
N LYS A 72 5.11 12.20 7.39
CA LYS A 72 5.05 10.82 6.93
C LYS A 72 4.15 10.73 5.71
N GLN A 73 4.68 10.13 4.64
CA GLN A 73 3.94 9.87 3.40
C GLN A 73 4.08 8.42 2.99
N TYR A 74 3.01 7.88 2.40
CA TYR A 74 2.91 6.50 1.93
C TYR A 74 2.91 6.48 0.40
N ILE A 75 3.63 5.53 -0.18
CA ILE A 75 3.80 5.36 -1.61
C ILE A 75 3.33 3.96 -1.95
N LEU A 76 2.37 3.87 -2.88
CA LEU A 76 2.03 2.62 -3.53
C LEU A 76 3.00 2.43 -4.71
N PRO A 77 3.99 1.54 -4.62
CA PRO A 77 4.87 1.24 -5.74
C PRO A 77 4.07 0.66 -6.91
N MET A 78 4.67 0.63 -8.09
CA MET A 78 4.05 -0.05 -9.22
C MET A 78 4.08 -1.56 -8.91
N PHE A 79 2.94 -2.12 -8.56
CA PHE A 79 2.79 -3.56 -8.45
C PHE A 79 2.88 -4.14 -9.87
N VAL A 80 4.07 -4.62 -10.25
CA VAL A 80 4.24 -5.43 -11.46
C VAL A 80 4.09 -6.87 -11.00
N PRO A 81 2.92 -7.50 -11.14
CA PRO A 81 2.80 -8.93 -10.88
C PRO A 81 3.76 -9.63 -11.86
N GLY A 82 4.83 -10.22 -11.33
CA GLY A 82 5.93 -10.82 -12.10
C GLY A 82 7.29 -10.10 -12.06
N SER A 83 7.49 -9.09 -11.20
CA SER A 83 8.80 -8.46 -10.99
C SER A 83 9.29 -8.59 -9.55
N ALA A 84 9.25 -9.82 -9.02
CA ALA A 84 10.34 -10.25 -8.15
C ALA A 84 11.46 -10.70 -9.11
N GLU A 85 12.40 -9.80 -9.39
CA GLU A 85 13.70 -10.16 -9.99
C GLU A 85 14.77 -9.89 -8.93
#